data_AF-A0A935I8S4-F1
#
_entry.id   AF-A0A935I8S4-F1
#
_cell.length_a   1.000
_cell.length_b   1.000
_cell.length_c   1.000
_cell.angle_alpha   90.00
_cell.angle_beta   90.00
_cell.angle_gamma   90.00
#
_symmetry.space_group_name_H-M   'P 1'
#
loop_
_entity.id
_entity.type
_entity.pdbx_description
1 polymer ?
#
loop_
_entity_poly.entity_id
_entity_poly.type
_entity_poly.pdbx_seq_one_letter_code
_entity_poly.pdbx_strand_id
1 'polypeptide(L)'
;MKKLLLLTTLLLIHTLVIAQAPKYVLFEHFTNTSCGPCAQQNPGFQADLIIPNAAVVRHISYHPWWPSNTDPFYLYDVPTQTDRTMFYEVSGVPDVRLNGNVKNGGPSSFSQADIDQVQSETSPISLDVSWSDLGSERKIIVKVNTVGDKPTGDFTLQTVIIEKLVILPAPAANGEKEFPNVMRQMLPDVNGQAITLADKGNSVIQEYTYSEDASLQLDKLEVIAFVQNNDTKEVLNIGSTFDPAIITQNRPTTVVKNLAATKSTTFEYEYLNKNSQTESLSIKLNSDQPSNWKKSMAIGSQTYIDEATVSVEAGKTLKVIVNIEPGITPAVSTYTLGVYSATNPNIAPINNRMYVISGISDLVVHNSSATGDGKKHPIDWKTQYDEGFNIANGTTFGHGTESILINAVKDKAMDGIKHIYFNAGWSFPALTSELSTTLKTFAESGGNIMISGQDVAWATFDQGTSNTYANEEAQDLATQIMGVDYVDDGASTLTKFTPVKTDGLFGNELQSNLTAYYTSTYFFRIV
;
A
#
# COMPACT_ATOMS: atom_id res chain seq x y z
N MET A 1 -0.90 -14.17 -72.86
CA MET A 1 -1.72 -14.68 -71.74
C MET A 1 -0.82 -14.79 -70.51
N LYS A 2 -1.28 -14.23 -69.37
CA LYS A 2 -0.77 -14.37 -67.99
C LYS A 2 0.70 -13.98 -67.71
N LYS A 3 0.91 -12.73 -67.26
CA LYS A 3 2.00 -12.41 -66.32
C LYS A 3 1.40 -12.51 -64.91
N LEU A 4 1.79 -13.53 -64.16
CA LEU A 4 1.37 -13.77 -62.78
C LEU A 4 2.32 -13.00 -61.85
N LEU A 5 1.79 -11.98 -61.15
CA LEU A 5 2.44 -11.37 -59.99
C LEU A 5 2.44 -12.40 -58.85
N LEU A 6 3.61 -12.73 -58.31
CA LEU A 6 3.72 -13.41 -57.02
C LEU A 6 4.06 -12.34 -55.97
N LEU A 7 3.05 -11.93 -55.20
CA LEU A 7 3.20 -11.07 -54.03
C LEU A 7 3.40 -11.99 -52.83
N THR A 8 4.64 -12.13 -52.35
CA THR A 8 4.94 -12.79 -51.08
C THR A 8 4.85 -11.77 -49.95
N THR A 9 3.69 -11.71 -49.30
CA THR A 9 3.50 -10.99 -48.04
C THR A 9 4.18 -11.78 -46.92
N LEU A 10 5.35 -11.31 -46.45
CA LEU A 10 6.00 -11.82 -45.26
C LEU A 10 5.30 -11.20 -44.04
N LEU A 11 4.40 -11.96 -43.41
CA LEU A 11 3.74 -11.57 -42.16
C LEU A 11 4.74 -11.74 -41.02
N LEU A 12 5.47 -10.68 -40.66
CA LEU A 12 6.34 -10.66 -39.48
C LEU A 12 5.47 -10.51 -38.22
N ILE A 13 5.04 -11.65 -37.64
CA ILE A 13 4.45 -11.68 -36.30
C ILE A 13 5.57 -11.33 -35.33
N HIS A 14 5.61 -10.08 -34.87
CA HIS A 14 6.46 -9.67 -33.76
C HIS A 14 5.81 -10.18 -32.48
N THR A 15 6.23 -11.35 -31.99
CA THR A 15 6.03 -11.70 -30.60
C THR A 15 6.96 -10.83 -29.76
N LEU A 16 6.40 -9.86 -29.04
CA LEU A 16 7.14 -9.13 -28.01
C LEU A 16 7.57 -10.14 -26.94
N VAL A 17 8.86 -10.45 -26.91
CA VAL A 17 9.47 -11.23 -25.84
C VAL A 17 9.64 -10.27 -24.67
N ILE A 18 8.73 -10.33 -23.69
CA ILE A 18 9.00 -9.77 -22.37
C ILE A 18 10.02 -10.73 -21.73
N ALA A 19 11.27 -10.29 -21.58
CA ALA A 19 12.34 -11.15 -21.08
C ALA A 19 12.13 -11.60 -19.62
N GLN A 20 11.30 -10.89 -18.85
CA GLN A 20 10.91 -11.20 -17.46
C GLN A 20 9.52 -10.61 -17.14
N ALA A 21 8.67 -11.34 -16.42
CA ALA A 21 7.34 -10.87 -16.02
C ALA A 21 7.42 -9.85 -14.87
N PRO A 22 6.46 -8.91 -14.75
CA PRO A 22 6.33 -8.13 -13.52
C PRO A 22 6.04 -9.06 -12.34
N LYS A 23 6.58 -8.73 -11.17
CA LYS A 23 6.35 -9.47 -9.93
C LYS A 23 5.13 -8.90 -9.22
N TYR A 24 4.20 -9.75 -8.79
CA TYR A 24 3.08 -9.33 -7.93
C TYR A 24 3.50 -9.38 -6.45
N VAL A 25 2.79 -8.61 -5.63
CA VAL A 25 2.99 -8.59 -4.17
C VAL A 25 2.02 -9.57 -3.53
N LEU A 26 2.51 -10.45 -2.67
CA LEU A 26 1.72 -11.34 -1.84
C LEU A 26 1.93 -10.99 -0.37
N PHE A 27 0.84 -10.66 0.31
CA PHE A 27 0.78 -10.61 1.76
C PHE A 27 0.02 -11.83 2.27
N GLU A 28 0.74 -12.72 2.94
CA GLU A 28 0.13 -13.80 3.72
C GLU A 28 0.02 -13.34 5.16
N HIS A 29 -1.20 -13.05 5.59
CA HIS A 29 -1.50 -12.37 6.84
C HIS A 29 -2.17 -13.32 7.82
N PHE A 30 -1.54 -13.54 8.97
CA PHE A 30 -2.03 -14.34 10.08
C PHE A 30 -2.72 -13.43 11.10
N THR A 31 -4.02 -13.67 11.31
CA THR A 31 -4.89 -12.86 12.16
C THR A 31 -5.92 -13.74 12.88
N ASN A 32 -6.69 -13.19 13.81
CA ASN A 32 -7.72 -13.96 14.51
C ASN A 32 -8.83 -13.04 15.03
N THR A 33 -10.07 -13.50 14.94
CA THR A 33 -11.30 -12.79 15.36
C THR A 33 -11.37 -12.43 16.84
N SER A 34 -10.47 -12.97 17.66
CA SER A 34 -10.37 -12.70 19.10
C SER A 34 -9.05 -11.98 19.48
N CYS A 35 -8.29 -11.50 18.49
CA CYS A 35 -7.01 -10.84 18.68
C CYS A 35 -7.16 -9.31 18.75
N GLY A 36 -6.99 -8.75 19.95
CA GLY A 36 -7.04 -7.30 20.18
C GLY A 36 -5.99 -6.50 19.39
N PRO A 37 -4.70 -6.89 19.41
CA PRO A 37 -3.68 -6.22 18.59
C PRO A 37 -3.96 -6.29 17.08
N CYS A 38 -4.60 -7.36 16.60
CA CYS A 38 -4.99 -7.49 15.19
C CYS A 38 -6.03 -6.43 14.84
N ALA A 39 -7.07 -6.26 15.66
CA ALA A 39 -8.08 -5.23 15.45
C ALA A 39 -7.51 -3.80 15.43
N GLN A 40 -6.38 -3.55 16.11
CA GLN A 40 -5.69 -2.25 16.08
C GLN A 40 -4.93 -2.01 14.77
N GLN A 41 -4.35 -3.05 14.17
CA GLN A 41 -3.44 -2.89 13.02
C GLN A 41 -4.09 -3.22 11.67
N ASN A 42 -5.06 -4.15 11.63
CA ASN A 42 -5.70 -4.58 10.38
C ASN A 42 -6.34 -3.42 9.61
N PRO A 43 -7.11 -2.48 10.24
CA PRO A 43 -7.77 -1.42 9.49
C PRO A 43 -6.80 -0.52 8.72
N GLY A 44 -5.69 -0.12 9.36
CA GLY A 44 -4.63 0.66 8.72
C GLY A 44 -3.97 -0.12 7.59
N PHE A 45 -3.62 -1.39 7.82
CA PHE A 45 -3.03 -2.24 6.79
C PHE A 45 -3.93 -2.37 5.54
N GLN A 46 -5.24 -2.56 5.74
CA GLN A 46 -6.19 -2.64 4.63
C GLN A 46 -6.34 -1.30 3.91
N ALA A 47 -6.55 -0.21 4.66
CA ALA A 47 -6.80 1.12 4.11
C ALA A 47 -5.58 1.72 3.40
N ASP A 48 -4.38 1.46 3.91
CA ASP A 48 -3.15 2.12 3.47
C ASP A 48 -2.38 1.29 2.44
N LEU A 49 -2.41 -0.05 2.55
CA LEU A 49 -1.59 -0.93 1.70
C LEU A 49 -2.42 -1.84 0.78
N ILE A 50 -3.43 -2.54 1.29
CA ILE A 50 -4.13 -3.56 0.48
C ILE A 50 -5.09 -2.92 -0.54
N ILE A 51 -6.02 -2.08 -0.09
CA ILE A 51 -7.06 -1.48 -0.94
C ILE A 51 -6.45 -0.56 -2.00
N PRO A 52 -5.50 0.35 -1.67
CA PRO A 52 -4.92 1.25 -2.66
C PRO A 52 -4.11 0.53 -3.75
N ASN A 53 -3.54 -0.63 -3.44
CA ASN A 53 -2.66 -1.41 -4.31
C ASN A 53 -3.31 -2.70 -4.85
N ALA A 54 -4.63 -2.84 -4.79
CA ALA A 54 -5.34 -4.08 -5.14
C ALA A 54 -5.08 -4.60 -6.57
N ALA A 55 -4.64 -3.74 -7.50
CA ALA A 55 -4.21 -4.17 -8.84
C ALA A 55 -2.96 -5.08 -8.81
N VAL A 56 -2.05 -4.87 -7.86
CA VAL A 56 -0.74 -5.53 -7.78
C VAL A 56 -0.51 -6.33 -6.50
N VAL A 57 -1.31 -6.09 -5.46
CA VAL A 57 -1.28 -6.81 -4.19
C VAL A 57 -2.32 -7.93 -4.19
N ARG A 58 -1.88 -9.13 -3.80
CA ARG A 58 -2.72 -10.27 -3.43
C ARG A 58 -2.56 -10.45 -1.92
N HIS A 59 -3.68 -10.52 -1.22
CA HIS A 59 -3.71 -10.71 0.22
C HIS A 59 -4.45 -12.01 0.51
N ILE A 60 -3.91 -12.82 1.42
CA ILE A 60 -4.56 -14.02 1.93
C ILE A 60 -4.55 -13.90 3.45
N SER A 61 -5.73 -13.93 4.07
CA SER A 61 -5.82 -14.01 5.53
C SER A 61 -5.95 -15.45 6.01
N TYR A 62 -4.97 -15.88 6.79
CA TYR A 62 -4.93 -17.13 7.52
C TYR A 62 -5.32 -16.87 8.97
N HIS A 63 -6.04 -17.81 9.57
CA HIS A 63 -6.60 -17.72 10.91
C HIS A 63 -6.07 -18.84 11.81
N PRO A 64 -5.00 -18.60 12.58
CA PRO A 64 -4.47 -19.57 13.54
C PRO A 64 -5.46 -19.88 14.68
N TRP A 65 -5.20 -20.98 15.39
CA TRP A 65 -6.02 -21.45 16.54
C TRP A 65 -5.89 -20.60 17.80
N TRP A 66 -5.18 -19.47 17.74
CA TRP A 66 -4.91 -18.60 18.87
C TRP A 66 -5.00 -17.12 18.45
N PRO A 67 -5.35 -16.21 19.36
CA PRO A 67 -5.62 -16.43 20.79
C PRO A 67 -6.93 -17.18 21.09
N SER A 68 -7.80 -17.41 20.10
CA SER A 68 -8.97 -18.28 20.25
C SER A 68 -9.06 -19.35 19.15
N ASN A 69 -9.28 -20.59 19.56
CA ASN A 69 -9.54 -21.72 18.67
C ASN A 69 -11.03 -21.81 18.25
N THR A 70 -11.85 -20.86 18.68
CA THR A 70 -13.25 -20.75 18.27
C THR A 70 -13.43 -19.77 17.11
N ASP A 71 -12.32 -19.30 16.51
CA ASP A 71 -12.38 -18.47 15.31
C ASP A 71 -13.11 -19.26 14.19
N PRO A 72 -14.21 -18.73 13.63
CA PRO A 72 -15.00 -19.45 12.64
C PRO A 72 -14.22 -19.73 11.34
N PHE A 73 -13.20 -18.92 11.03
CA PHE A 73 -12.34 -19.10 9.86
C PHE A 73 -11.25 -20.14 10.09
N TYR A 74 -10.76 -20.26 11.33
CA TYR A 74 -9.93 -21.39 11.75
C TYR A 74 -10.71 -22.71 11.67
N LEU A 75 -11.92 -22.74 12.23
CA LEU A 75 -12.77 -23.93 12.29
C LEU A 75 -13.25 -24.40 10.92
N TYR A 76 -13.29 -23.52 9.92
CA TYR A 76 -13.70 -23.84 8.57
C TYR A 76 -12.73 -24.83 7.89
N ASP A 77 -11.42 -24.61 8.02
CA ASP A 77 -10.38 -25.48 7.46
C ASP A 77 -9.19 -25.60 8.43
N VAL A 78 -9.43 -26.32 9.53
CA VAL A 78 -8.44 -26.51 10.60
C VAL A 78 -7.09 -27.03 10.08
N PRO A 79 -7.03 -28.07 9.21
CA PRO A 79 -5.77 -28.57 8.68
C PRO A 79 -4.98 -27.48 7.95
N THR A 80 -5.58 -26.80 6.98
CA THR A 80 -4.86 -25.81 6.15
C THR A 80 -4.41 -24.61 6.97
N GLN A 81 -5.26 -24.12 7.86
CA GLN A 81 -4.91 -23.01 8.76
C GLN A 81 -3.75 -23.37 9.69
N THR A 82 -3.76 -24.59 10.24
CA THR A 82 -2.72 -25.07 11.16
C THR A 82 -1.39 -25.26 10.44
N ASP A 83 -1.38 -25.93 9.30
CA ASP A 83 -0.17 -26.27 8.58
C ASP A 83 0.50 -25.05 7.95
N ARG A 84 -0.25 -24.07 7.40
CA ARG A 84 0.34 -22.80 6.93
C ARG A 84 0.92 -21.98 8.07
N THR A 85 0.25 -21.97 9.23
CA THR A 85 0.78 -21.33 10.46
C THR A 85 2.09 -21.98 10.90
N MET A 86 2.16 -23.33 10.90
CA MET A 86 3.36 -24.08 11.27
C MET A 86 4.48 -23.96 10.23
N PHE A 87 4.16 -23.95 8.93
CA PHE A 87 5.12 -23.79 7.84
C PHE A 87 5.93 -22.49 7.96
N TYR A 88 5.28 -21.41 8.38
CA TYR A 88 5.95 -20.13 8.63
C TYR A 88 6.45 -19.96 10.08
N GLU A 89 6.27 -20.96 10.94
CA GLU A 89 6.66 -20.91 12.35
C GLU A 89 6.06 -19.70 13.08
N VAL A 90 4.81 -19.35 12.74
CA VAL A 90 4.14 -18.18 13.29
C VAL A 90 3.88 -18.41 14.79
N SER A 91 4.40 -17.53 15.63
CA SER A 91 4.32 -17.63 17.10
C SER A 91 3.49 -16.52 17.76
N GLY A 92 3.03 -15.53 17.00
CA GLY A 92 2.22 -14.40 17.46
C GLY A 92 1.39 -13.81 16.31
N VAL A 93 0.27 -13.16 16.63
CA VAL A 93 -0.65 -12.51 15.68
C VAL A 93 -0.92 -11.10 16.20
N PRO A 94 -1.01 -10.10 15.31
CA PRO A 94 -0.95 -10.25 13.85
C PRO A 94 0.49 -10.49 13.34
N ASP A 95 0.64 -11.33 12.31
CA ASP A 95 1.91 -11.61 11.61
C ASP A 95 1.67 -11.60 10.11
N VAL A 96 2.62 -11.09 9.32
CA VAL A 96 2.51 -11.00 7.87
C VAL A 96 3.81 -11.46 7.23
N ARG A 97 3.70 -12.22 6.14
CA ARG A 97 4.81 -12.61 5.26
C ARG A 97 4.65 -11.91 3.92
N LEU A 98 5.67 -11.14 3.54
CA LEU A 98 5.76 -10.51 2.23
C LEU A 98 6.50 -11.43 1.26
N ASN A 99 5.82 -11.83 0.18
CA ASN A 99 6.32 -12.77 -0.84
C ASN A 99 7.05 -13.98 -0.24
N GLY A 100 6.51 -14.49 0.86
CA GLY A 100 7.01 -15.62 1.63
C GLY A 100 8.20 -15.30 2.55
N ASN A 101 9.32 -14.79 2.02
CA ASN A 101 10.56 -14.57 2.78
C ASN A 101 11.20 -13.19 2.64
N VAL A 102 10.56 -12.24 1.93
CA VAL A 102 11.14 -10.89 1.71
C VAL A 102 11.16 -10.09 3.01
N LYS A 103 10.06 -10.13 3.76
CA LYS A 103 9.92 -9.46 5.05
C LYS A 103 8.88 -10.15 5.90
N ASN A 104 9.09 -10.08 7.22
CA ASN A 104 8.17 -10.58 8.24
C ASN A 104 7.98 -9.52 9.34
N GLY A 105 6.75 -9.42 9.84
CA GLY A 105 6.40 -8.57 10.98
C GLY A 105 4.89 -8.42 11.14
N GLY A 106 4.46 -7.60 12.09
CA GLY A 106 3.05 -7.20 12.21
C GLY A 106 2.63 -6.26 11.06
N PRO A 107 1.33 -6.09 10.80
CA PRO A 107 0.84 -5.24 9.72
C PRO A 107 1.36 -3.79 9.75
N SER A 108 1.56 -3.21 10.95
CA SER A 108 2.10 -1.85 11.11
C SER A 108 3.58 -1.69 10.71
N SER A 109 4.31 -2.80 10.54
CA SER A 109 5.72 -2.77 10.13
C SER A 109 5.90 -2.63 8.62
N PHE A 110 4.82 -2.79 7.84
CA PHE A 110 4.86 -2.70 6.38
C PHE A 110 4.55 -1.30 5.89
N SER A 111 5.16 -0.90 4.78
CA SER A 111 4.92 0.39 4.13
C SER A 111 4.75 0.24 2.61
N GLN A 112 4.38 1.33 1.95
CA GLN A 112 4.31 1.37 0.48
C GLN A 112 5.68 1.08 -0.15
N ALA A 113 6.78 1.39 0.53
CA ALA A 113 8.13 1.10 0.05
C ALA A 113 8.38 -0.40 -0.11
N ASP A 114 7.82 -1.23 0.77
CA ASP A 114 7.90 -2.69 0.65
C ASP A 114 7.19 -3.21 -0.61
N ILE A 115 6.01 -2.66 -0.91
CA ILE A 115 5.26 -2.97 -2.14
C ILE A 115 6.05 -2.52 -3.36
N ASP A 116 6.58 -1.30 -3.33
CA ASP A 116 7.33 -0.72 -4.45
C ASP A 116 8.65 -1.46 -4.71
N GLN A 117 9.32 -1.94 -3.66
CA GLN A 117 10.52 -2.78 -3.77
C GLN A 117 10.18 -4.05 -4.56
N VAL A 118 9.15 -4.80 -4.14
CA VAL A 118 8.75 -6.03 -4.85
C VAL A 118 8.31 -5.72 -6.29
N GLN A 119 7.56 -4.63 -6.50
CA GLN A 119 7.14 -4.20 -7.84
C GLN A 119 8.31 -3.72 -8.74
N SER A 120 9.48 -3.41 -8.17
CA SER A 120 10.68 -3.07 -8.94
C SER A 120 11.43 -4.30 -9.45
N GLU A 121 11.12 -5.48 -8.89
CA GLU A 121 11.68 -6.76 -9.31
C GLU A 121 10.91 -7.36 -10.49
N THR A 122 11.55 -8.33 -11.13
CA THR A 122 10.95 -9.11 -12.21
C THR A 122 11.01 -10.61 -11.89
N SER A 123 10.17 -11.40 -12.53
CA SER A 123 10.11 -12.85 -12.33
C SER A 123 10.33 -13.62 -13.64
N PRO A 124 11.00 -14.79 -13.59
CA PRO A 124 11.15 -15.64 -14.77
C PRO A 124 9.85 -16.35 -15.17
N ILE A 125 8.80 -16.24 -14.36
CA ILE A 125 7.49 -16.84 -14.62
C ILE A 125 6.36 -15.82 -14.49
N SER A 126 5.25 -16.06 -15.19
CA SER A 126 3.96 -15.44 -14.94
C SER A 126 2.89 -16.50 -14.73
N LEU A 127 1.85 -16.17 -13.98
CA LEU A 127 0.71 -17.05 -13.75
C LEU A 127 -0.54 -16.43 -14.34
N ASP A 128 -1.27 -17.19 -15.15
CA ASP A 128 -2.63 -16.86 -15.56
C ASP A 128 -3.58 -17.80 -14.80
N VAL A 129 -4.48 -17.23 -14.00
CA VAL A 129 -5.46 -17.99 -13.22
C VAL A 129 -6.85 -17.66 -13.73
N SER A 130 -7.63 -18.70 -14.01
CA SER A 130 -9.00 -18.56 -14.47
C SER A 130 -9.87 -19.63 -13.82
N TRP A 131 -11.17 -19.39 -13.84
CA TRP A 131 -12.13 -20.38 -13.42
C TRP A 131 -13.38 -20.33 -14.28
N SER A 132 -14.12 -21.43 -14.31
CA SER A 132 -15.43 -21.51 -14.94
C SER A 132 -16.38 -22.26 -14.03
N ASP A 133 -17.62 -21.77 -13.97
CA ASP A 133 -18.71 -22.41 -13.26
C ASP A 133 -19.15 -23.71 -13.96
N LEU A 134 -19.27 -24.79 -13.19
CA LEU A 134 -19.79 -26.10 -13.60
C LEU A 134 -21.09 -26.47 -12.85
N GLY A 135 -21.76 -25.50 -12.23
CA GLY A 135 -23.02 -25.66 -11.52
C GLY A 135 -22.84 -25.71 -10.01
N SER A 136 -22.42 -26.86 -9.47
CA SER A 136 -22.09 -27.03 -8.04
C SER A 136 -20.59 -27.11 -7.78
N GLU A 137 -19.80 -26.91 -8.84
CA GLU A 137 -18.35 -26.99 -8.82
C GLU A 137 -17.76 -25.88 -9.68
N ARG A 138 -16.51 -25.53 -9.41
CA ARG A 138 -15.71 -24.61 -10.19
C ARG A 138 -14.55 -25.37 -10.79
N LYS A 139 -14.39 -25.29 -12.12
CA LYS A 139 -13.14 -25.68 -12.76
C LYS A 139 -12.15 -24.54 -12.63
N ILE A 140 -10.99 -24.80 -12.08
CA ILE A 140 -9.90 -23.83 -11.88
C ILE A 140 -8.76 -24.23 -12.80
N ILE A 141 -8.23 -23.28 -13.56
CA ILE A 141 -7.10 -23.50 -14.46
C ILE A 141 -6.01 -22.52 -14.08
N VAL A 142 -4.85 -23.06 -13.68
CA VAL A 142 -3.64 -22.31 -13.41
C VAL A 142 -2.61 -22.60 -14.49
N LYS A 143 -2.26 -21.59 -15.27
CA LYS A 143 -1.23 -21.67 -16.30
C LYS A 143 0.02 -20.93 -15.83
N VAL A 144 1.10 -21.68 -15.60
CA VAL A 144 2.42 -21.14 -15.24
C VAL A 144 3.26 -21.02 -16.50
N ASN A 145 3.45 -19.79 -16.99
CA ASN A 145 4.26 -19.49 -18.16
C ASN A 145 5.71 -19.23 -17.75
N THR A 146 6.68 -19.84 -18.43
CA THR A 146 8.11 -19.53 -18.22
C THR A 146 8.57 -18.54 -19.28
N VAL A 147 8.82 -17.30 -18.87
CA VAL A 147 9.16 -16.18 -19.77
C VAL A 147 10.64 -15.80 -19.71
N GLY A 148 11.27 -16.05 -18.56
CA GLY A 148 12.70 -15.85 -18.32
C GLY A 148 13.48 -17.15 -18.26
N ASP A 149 14.71 -17.06 -17.78
CA ASP A 149 15.56 -18.22 -17.58
C ASP A 149 15.09 -18.98 -16.34
N LYS A 150 14.94 -20.30 -16.47
CA LYS A 150 14.36 -21.15 -15.43
C LYS A 150 15.27 -21.19 -14.19
N PRO A 151 14.77 -20.82 -12.99
CA PRO A 151 15.54 -20.93 -11.76
C PRO A 151 15.73 -22.41 -11.37
N THR A 152 16.83 -22.70 -10.69
CA THR A 152 17.09 -24.02 -10.09
C THR A 152 16.39 -24.13 -8.74
N GLY A 153 15.75 -25.26 -8.47
CA GLY A 153 15.11 -25.53 -7.18
C GLY A 153 13.88 -26.40 -7.34
N ASP A 154 13.39 -26.91 -6.21
CA ASP A 154 12.11 -27.60 -6.11
C ASP A 154 11.03 -26.58 -5.80
N PHE A 155 10.00 -26.57 -6.64
CA PHE A 155 8.91 -25.60 -6.55
C PHE A 155 7.58 -26.29 -6.34
N THR A 156 6.71 -25.62 -5.60
CA THR A 156 5.35 -26.01 -5.31
C THR A 156 4.40 -24.93 -5.81
N LEU A 157 3.40 -25.32 -6.59
CA LEU A 157 2.27 -24.47 -6.91
C LEU A 157 1.27 -24.52 -5.76
N GLN A 158 1.12 -23.39 -5.08
CA GLN A 158 0.09 -23.19 -4.07
C GLN A 158 -1.12 -22.54 -4.75
N THR A 159 -2.30 -23.17 -4.65
CA THR A 159 -3.55 -22.64 -5.22
C THR A 159 -4.56 -22.47 -4.10
N VAL A 160 -5.00 -21.25 -3.85
CA VAL A 160 -5.79 -20.88 -2.66
C VAL A 160 -7.13 -20.31 -3.07
N ILE A 161 -8.21 -20.89 -2.56
CA ILE A 161 -9.56 -20.32 -2.60
C ILE A 161 -9.69 -19.32 -1.47
N ILE A 162 -10.07 -18.09 -1.81
CA ILE A 162 -10.34 -17.03 -0.85
C ILE A 162 -11.78 -16.55 -0.96
N GLU A 163 -12.33 -16.05 0.14
CA GLU A 163 -13.53 -15.22 0.15
C GLU A 163 -13.13 -13.76 0.29
N LYS A 164 -13.32 -12.95 -0.76
CA LYS A 164 -12.79 -11.57 -0.84
C LYS A 164 -13.20 -10.68 0.31
N LEU A 165 -14.42 -10.85 0.82
CA LEU A 165 -14.92 -10.05 1.95
C LEU A 165 -16.02 -10.81 2.69
N VAL A 166 -15.74 -11.15 3.95
CA VAL A 166 -16.74 -11.62 4.91
C VAL A 166 -17.15 -10.46 5.80
N ILE A 167 -18.45 -10.19 5.90
CA ILE A 167 -18.99 -9.21 6.86
C ILE A 167 -19.81 -9.97 7.90
N LEU A 168 -19.35 -9.97 9.15
CA LEU A 168 -20.08 -10.61 10.24
C LEU A 168 -21.32 -9.80 10.65
N PRO A 169 -22.44 -10.45 11.00
CA PRO A 169 -23.67 -9.76 11.39
C PRO A 169 -23.50 -8.93 12.68
N ALA A 170 -22.64 -9.39 13.59
CA ALA A 170 -22.20 -8.69 14.79
C ALA A 170 -20.66 -8.60 14.80
N PRO A 171 -20.07 -7.62 15.50
CA PRO A 171 -18.62 -7.58 15.67
C PRO A 171 -18.10 -8.88 16.28
N ALA A 172 -16.95 -9.33 15.81
CA ALA A 172 -16.18 -10.39 16.42
C ALA A 172 -15.73 -10.00 17.84
N ALA A 173 -15.15 -10.94 18.57
CA ALA A 173 -14.71 -10.71 19.95
C ALA A 173 -13.66 -9.59 20.07
N ASN A 174 -12.86 -9.37 19.02
CA ASN A 174 -11.90 -8.27 18.94
C ASN A 174 -12.49 -6.94 18.45
N GLY A 175 -13.77 -6.89 18.08
CA GLY A 175 -14.48 -5.70 17.62
C GLY A 175 -14.54 -5.51 16.09
N GLU A 176 -13.81 -6.32 15.31
CA GLU A 176 -13.85 -6.24 13.84
C GLU A 176 -15.15 -6.82 13.27
N LYS A 177 -15.59 -6.31 12.11
CA LYS A 177 -16.74 -6.82 11.37
C LYS A 177 -16.39 -7.31 9.97
N GLU A 178 -15.35 -6.78 9.37
CA GLU A 178 -14.99 -6.97 7.98
C GLU A 178 -13.69 -7.76 7.90
N PHE A 179 -13.72 -8.90 7.22
CA PHE A 179 -12.59 -9.80 7.08
C PHE A 179 -12.31 -10.01 5.59
N PRO A 180 -11.29 -9.33 5.03
CA PRO A 180 -10.98 -9.41 3.61
C PRO A 180 -10.07 -10.60 3.27
N ASN A 181 -10.32 -11.18 2.10
CA ASN A 181 -9.56 -12.26 1.46
C ASN A 181 -9.26 -13.47 2.37
N VAL A 182 -10.28 -13.91 3.09
CA VAL A 182 -10.21 -15.05 4.03
C VAL A 182 -9.91 -16.32 3.28
N MET A 183 -8.85 -17.03 3.66
CA MET A 183 -8.55 -18.35 3.12
C MET A 183 -9.66 -19.33 3.47
N ARG A 184 -10.17 -20.03 2.45
CA ARG A 184 -11.21 -21.05 2.59
C ARG A 184 -10.69 -22.46 2.34
N GLN A 185 -9.85 -22.64 1.33
CA GLN A 185 -9.27 -23.95 1.02
C GLN A 185 -7.98 -23.80 0.19
N MET A 186 -7.07 -24.76 0.31
CA MET A 186 -5.94 -24.93 -0.62
C MET A 186 -6.13 -26.16 -1.51
N LEU A 187 -5.71 -26.06 -2.77
CA LEU A 187 -5.85 -27.09 -3.80
C LEU A 187 -4.48 -27.61 -4.28
N PRO A 188 -4.35 -28.93 -4.53
CA PRO A 188 -5.35 -29.98 -4.26
C PRO A 188 -5.55 -30.23 -2.76
N ASP A 189 -4.56 -29.87 -1.95
CA ASP A 189 -4.59 -29.85 -0.50
C ASP A 189 -3.58 -28.83 0.02
N VAL A 190 -3.39 -28.80 1.33
CA VAL A 190 -2.51 -27.89 2.06
C VAL A 190 -1.03 -27.93 1.63
N ASN A 191 -0.55 -29.05 1.09
CA ASN A 191 0.83 -29.17 0.62
C ASN A 191 1.05 -28.51 -0.74
N GLY A 192 -0.02 -28.09 -1.42
CA GLY A 192 0.01 -27.64 -2.80
C GLY A 192 0.36 -28.78 -3.77
N GLN A 193 0.86 -28.42 -4.95
CA GLN A 193 1.27 -29.39 -5.96
C GLN A 193 2.71 -29.13 -6.41
N ALA A 194 3.57 -30.14 -6.31
CA ALA A 194 4.93 -30.05 -6.86
C ALA A 194 4.88 -29.72 -8.36
N ILE A 195 5.69 -28.76 -8.80
CA ILE A 195 5.70 -28.27 -10.17
C ILE A 195 7.11 -28.23 -10.75
N THR A 196 7.28 -28.78 -11.95
CA THR A 196 8.49 -28.60 -12.75
C THR A 196 8.22 -27.49 -13.76
N LEU A 197 8.88 -26.34 -13.63
CA LEU A 197 8.74 -25.24 -14.59
C LEU A 197 9.11 -25.70 -16.02
N ALA A 198 8.37 -25.23 -17.02
CA ALA A 198 8.66 -25.54 -18.42
C ALA A 198 9.93 -24.83 -18.90
N ASP A 199 10.43 -25.21 -20.07
CA ASP A 199 11.49 -24.43 -20.74
C ASP A 199 10.96 -23.05 -21.14
N LYS A 200 11.86 -22.06 -21.21
CA LYS A 200 11.55 -20.68 -21.61
C LYS A 200 10.74 -20.64 -22.91
N GLY A 201 9.63 -19.90 -22.88
CA GLY A 201 8.66 -19.80 -23.98
C GLY A 201 7.51 -20.79 -23.90
N ASN A 202 7.55 -21.77 -22.98
CA ASN A 202 6.49 -22.76 -22.76
C ASN A 202 5.76 -22.52 -21.42
N SER A 203 4.72 -23.32 -21.18
CA SER A 203 3.91 -23.25 -19.97
C SER A 203 3.55 -24.64 -19.43
N VAL A 204 3.31 -24.71 -18.12
CA VAL A 204 2.64 -25.84 -17.46
C VAL A 204 1.22 -25.42 -17.10
N ILE A 205 0.25 -26.29 -17.35
CA ILE A 205 -1.16 -26.07 -16.99
C ILE A 205 -1.53 -27.08 -15.91
N GLN A 206 -2.12 -26.60 -14.83
CA GLN A 206 -2.77 -27.41 -13.80
C GLN A 206 -4.25 -27.11 -13.78
N GLU A 207 -5.06 -28.15 -13.62
CA GLU A 207 -6.51 -28.05 -13.52
C GLU A 207 -6.96 -28.64 -12.19
N TYR A 208 -7.83 -27.92 -11.50
CA TYR A 208 -8.47 -28.38 -10.26
C TYR A 208 -9.98 -28.26 -10.39
N THR A 209 -10.68 -29.05 -9.58
CA THR A 209 -12.12 -28.89 -9.35
C THR A 209 -12.31 -28.51 -7.89
N TYR A 210 -13.03 -27.43 -7.65
CA TYR A 210 -13.47 -27.02 -6.31
C TYR A 210 -14.97 -27.25 -6.20
N SER A 211 -15.42 -28.03 -5.23
CA SER A 211 -16.84 -28.19 -4.93
C SER A 211 -17.33 -27.02 -4.10
N GLU A 212 -18.37 -26.33 -4.56
CA GLU A 212 -18.86 -25.13 -3.89
C GLU A 212 -19.52 -25.45 -2.54
N ASP A 213 -19.18 -24.66 -1.52
CA ASP A 213 -19.83 -24.71 -0.22
C ASP A 213 -20.88 -23.59 -0.13
N ALA A 214 -22.15 -23.98 -0.06
CA ALA A 214 -23.28 -23.06 0.02
C ALA A 214 -23.34 -22.21 1.30
N SER A 215 -22.50 -22.51 2.31
CA SER A 215 -22.35 -21.66 3.50
C SER A 215 -21.48 -20.41 3.23
N LEU A 216 -20.75 -20.38 2.11
CA LEU A 216 -19.92 -19.26 1.71
C LEU A 216 -20.66 -18.28 0.79
N GLN A 217 -20.14 -17.05 0.69
CA GLN A 217 -20.60 -16.09 -0.33
C GLN A 217 -19.97 -16.44 -1.68
N LEU A 218 -20.65 -17.27 -2.47
CA LEU A 218 -20.13 -17.79 -3.74
C LEU A 218 -19.74 -16.67 -4.73
N ASP A 219 -20.43 -15.54 -4.74
CA ASP A 219 -20.09 -14.38 -5.59
C ASP A 219 -18.82 -13.63 -5.15
N LYS A 220 -18.31 -13.92 -3.94
CA LYS A 220 -17.08 -13.36 -3.36
C LYS A 220 -15.89 -14.31 -3.44
N LEU A 221 -16.07 -15.51 -3.96
CA LEU A 221 -15.02 -16.51 -4.06
C LEU A 221 -14.09 -16.22 -5.25
N GLU A 222 -12.80 -16.16 -4.97
CA GLU A 222 -11.73 -15.94 -5.94
C GLU A 222 -10.57 -16.93 -5.71
N VAL A 223 -9.65 -17.03 -6.68
CA VAL A 223 -8.48 -17.89 -6.58
C VAL A 223 -7.20 -17.05 -6.66
N ILE A 224 -6.29 -17.30 -5.73
CA ILE A 224 -4.90 -16.81 -5.79
C ILE A 224 -4.00 -18.04 -5.94
N ALA A 225 -3.11 -18.03 -6.93
CA ALA A 225 -2.11 -19.07 -7.11
C ALA A 225 -0.71 -18.47 -7.10
N PHE A 226 0.26 -19.16 -6.50
CA PHE A 226 1.65 -18.71 -6.44
C PHE A 226 2.62 -19.90 -6.47
N VAL A 227 3.78 -19.70 -7.10
CA VAL A 227 4.85 -20.72 -7.12
C VAL A 227 5.85 -20.40 -6.03
N GLN A 228 6.02 -21.32 -5.08
CA GLN A 228 6.89 -21.19 -3.92
C GLN A 228 8.00 -22.23 -3.93
N ASN A 229 9.22 -21.83 -3.56
CA ASN A 229 10.24 -22.76 -3.10
C ASN A 229 10.04 -22.98 -1.60
N ASN A 230 9.64 -24.19 -1.19
CA ASN A 230 9.23 -24.43 0.20
C ASN A 230 10.40 -24.44 1.20
N ASP A 231 11.63 -24.72 0.75
CA ASP A 231 12.81 -24.73 1.63
C ASP A 231 13.24 -23.30 2.02
N THR A 232 13.26 -22.41 1.03
CA THR A 232 13.65 -21.00 1.22
C THR A 232 12.48 -20.10 1.55
N LYS A 233 11.24 -20.60 1.35
CA LYS A 233 9.97 -19.87 1.41
C LYS A 233 9.81 -18.78 0.33
N GLU A 234 10.73 -18.66 -0.62
CA GLU A 234 10.67 -17.68 -1.71
C GLU A 234 9.45 -17.90 -2.60
N VAL A 235 8.70 -16.84 -2.90
CA VAL A 235 7.63 -16.84 -3.90
C VAL A 235 8.13 -16.24 -5.22
N LEU A 236 8.17 -17.05 -6.28
CA LEU A 236 8.66 -16.64 -7.60
C LEU A 236 7.73 -15.65 -8.29
N ASN A 237 6.44 -15.95 -8.36
CA ASN A 237 5.39 -15.02 -8.80
C ASN A 237 4.00 -15.54 -8.40
N ILE A 238 3.00 -14.67 -8.57
CA ILE A 238 1.61 -14.89 -8.21
C ILE A 238 0.72 -14.60 -9.43
N GLY A 239 -0.46 -15.23 -9.49
CA GLY A 239 -1.56 -14.85 -10.36
C GLY A 239 -2.89 -15.03 -9.63
N SER A 240 -3.95 -14.39 -10.12
CA SER A 240 -5.29 -14.52 -9.54
C SER A 240 -6.40 -14.34 -10.57
N THR A 241 -7.61 -14.80 -10.22
CA THR A 241 -8.82 -14.65 -11.03
C THR A 241 -9.28 -13.20 -11.17
N PHE A 242 -8.75 -12.29 -10.36
CA PHE A 242 -9.03 -10.86 -10.38
C PHE A 242 -7.82 -10.02 -10.81
N ASP A 243 -6.83 -10.63 -11.47
CA ASP A 243 -5.73 -9.89 -12.08
C ASP A 243 -6.26 -8.95 -13.18
N PRO A 244 -5.79 -7.70 -13.23
CA PRO A 244 -6.19 -6.80 -14.29
C PRO A 244 -5.65 -7.27 -15.64
N ALA A 245 -6.49 -7.13 -16.66
CA ALA A 245 -6.13 -7.33 -18.07
C ALA A 245 -5.00 -6.39 -18.52
N ILE A 246 -4.94 -5.22 -17.91
CA ILE A 246 -3.91 -4.22 -18.11
C ILE A 246 -2.89 -4.32 -16.99
N ILE A 247 -1.61 -4.25 -17.34
CA ILE A 247 -0.52 -4.14 -16.38
C ILE A 247 0.28 -2.86 -16.61
N THR A 248 0.81 -2.30 -15.54
CA THR A 248 1.77 -1.19 -15.64
C THR A 248 3.09 -1.73 -16.18
N GLN A 249 3.43 -1.33 -17.42
CA GLN A 249 4.69 -1.69 -18.06
C GLN A 249 5.82 -0.71 -17.69
N ASN A 250 5.49 0.58 -17.61
CA ASN A 250 6.41 1.62 -17.19
C ASN A 250 5.69 2.65 -16.33
N ARG A 251 6.39 3.16 -15.32
CA ARG A 251 5.93 4.22 -14.44
C ARG A 251 7.10 5.15 -14.09
N PRO A 252 6.85 6.41 -13.71
CA PRO A 252 7.90 7.31 -13.29
C PRO A 252 8.62 6.77 -12.05
N THR A 253 9.95 6.86 -12.02
CA THR A 253 10.74 6.58 -10.81
C THR A 253 10.64 7.70 -9.78
N THR A 254 10.29 8.89 -10.23
CA THR A 254 10.06 10.09 -9.42
C THR A 254 8.58 10.42 -9.45
N VAL A 255 7.96 10.42 -8.29
CA VAL A 255 6.53 10.65 -8.10
C VAL A 255 6.24 11.98 -7.42
N VAL A 256 7.24 12.64 -6.82
CA VAL A 256 7.14 14.00 -6.28
C VAL A 256 8.04 14.94 -7.07
N LYS A 257 7.49 16.10 -7.47
CA LYS A 257 8.27 17.19 -8.08
C LYS A 257 8.00 18.51 -7.39
N ASN A 258 9.07 19.24 -7.08
CA ASN A 258 8.97 20.60 -6.55
C ASN A 258 9.34 21.60 -7.65
N LEU A 259 8.40 22.49 -7.95
CA LEU A 259 8.43 23.33 -9.14
C LEU A 259 8.10 24.76 -8.76
N ALA A 260 8.75 25.72 -9.44
CA ALA A 260 8.31 27.10 -9.40
C ALA A 260 6.94 27.24 -10.08
N ALA A 261 6.13 28.19 -9.61
CA ALA A 261 4.85 28.54 -10.22
C ALA A 261 5.02 28.76 -11.74
N THR A 262 4.03 28.32 -12.52
CA THR A 262 3.96 28.35 -13.99
C THR A 262 4.95 27.44 -14.73
N LYS A 263 5.76 26.65 -14.03
CA LYS A 263 6.65 25.66 -14.66
C LYS A 263 5.96 24.31 -14.77
N SER A 264 5.62 23.94 -15.99
CA SER A 264 4.96 22.66 -16.26
C SER A 264 5.92 21.47 -16.10
N THR A 265 5.37 20.32 -15.73
CA THR A 265 6.04 19.02 -15.67
C THR A 265 5.17 17.93 -16.26
N THR A 266 5.76 16.77 -16.54
CA THR A 266 5.06 15.55 -16.93
C THR A 266 5.34 14.37 -16.01
N PHE A 267 4.40 13.42 -15.97
CA PHE A 267 4.57 12.06 -15.47
C PHE A 267 4.10 11.09 -16.54
N GLU A 268 4.94 10.13 -16.92
CA GLU A 268 4.66 9.21 -18.03
C GLU A 268 4.39 7.80 -17.52
N TYR A 269 3.27 7.23 -17.96
CA TYR A 269 2.87 5.86 -17.66
C TYR A 269 2.66 5.08 -18.95
N GLU A 270 3.03 3.81 -18.92
CA GLU A 270 2.78 2.88 -20.02
C GLU A 270 2.06 1.64 -19.50
N TYR A 271 0.97 1.28 -20.16
CA TYR A 271 0.06 0.22 -19.77
C TYR A 271 -0.04 -0.81 -20.89
N LEU A 272 0.38 -2.04 -20.62
CA LEU A 272 0.30 -3.14 -21.58
C LEU A 272 -1.01 -3.90 -21.41
N ASN A 273 -1.75 -4.09 -22.50
CA ASN A 273 -2.83 -5.07 -22.54
C ASN A 273 -2.25 -6.49 -22.71
N LYS A 274 -2.27 -7.29 -21.64
CA LYS A 274 -1.77 -8.67 -21.66
C LYS A 274 -2.80 -9.70 -22.14
N ASN A 275 -4.06 -9.29 -22.35
CA ASN A 275 -5.10 -10.19 -22.84
C ASN A 275 -4.94 -10.50 -24.33
N SER A 276 -5.64 -11.56 -24.76
CA SER A 276 -5.77 -11.94 -26.17
C SER A 276 -6.82 -11.13 -26.94
N GLN A 277 -7.54 -10.22 -26.25
CA GLN A 277 -8.59 -9.39 -26.82
C GLN A 277 -8.33 -7.91 -26.52
N THR A 278 -8.94 -7.04 -27.33
CA THR A 278 -8.94 -5.59 -27.08
C THR A 278 -9.63 -5.28 -25.76
N GLU A 279 -9.01 -4.41 -24.96
CA GLU A 279 -9.53 -3.97 -23.68
C GLU A 279 -9.99 -2.52 -23.77
N SER A 280 -11.18 -2.23 -23.25
CA SER A 280 -11.68 -0.85 -23.11
C SER A 280 -11.36 -0.32 -21.72
N LEU A 281 -10.78 0.88 -21.64
CA LEU A 281 -10.35 1.51 -20.40
C LEU A 281 -11.03 2.86 -20.19
N SER A 282 -11.47 3.11 -18.95
CA SER A 282 -11.77 4.46 -18.45
C SER A 282 -10.56 4.93 -17.65
N ILE A 283 -10.01 6.09 -18.00
CA ILE A 283 -8.81 6.66 -17.37
C ILE A 283 -9.21 7.98 -16.75
N LYS A 284 -9.03 8.10 -15.44
CA LYS A 284 -9.47 9.26 -14.65
C LYS A 284 -8.29 9.91 -13.96
N LEU A 285 -8.20 11.24 -14.05
CA LEU A 285 -7.20 12.06 -13.37
C LEU A 285 -7.87 12.95 -12.32
N ASN A 286 -7.77 12.55 -11.06
CA ASN A 286 -8.30 13.31 -9.93
C ASN A 286 -7.18 14.10 -9.24
N SER A 287 -7.52 15.23 -8.63
CA SER A 287 -6.54 16.07 -7.93
C SER A 287 -7.18 16.97 -6.87
N ASP A 288 -6.43 17.30 -5.84
CA ASP A 288 -6.76 18.32 -4.82
C ASP A 288 -6.16 19.72 -5.14
N GLN A 289 -5.65 19.92 -6.35
CA GLN A 289 -4.91 21.12 -6.75
C GLN A 289 -5.72 22.43 -6.53
N PRO A 290 -5.04 23.56 -6.22
CA PRO A 290 -5.67 24.87 -6.27
C PRO A 290 -6.27 25.20 -7.65
N SER A 291 -7.31 26.02 -7.67
CA SER A 291 -8.08 26.34 -8.90
C SER A 291 -7.27 27.04 -10.01
N ASN A 292 -6.15 27.67 -9.66
CA ASN A 292 -5.24 28.32 -10.60
C ASN A 292 -4.11 27.40 -11.10
N TRP A 293 -4.04 26.15 -10.64
CA TRP A 293 -3.18 25.13 -11.22
C TRP A 293 -3.88 24.50 -12.43
N LYS A 294 -3.11 23.86 -13.32
CA LYS A 294 -3.65 23.15 -14.49
C LYS A 294 -3.15 21.72 -14.52
N LYS A 295 -4.02 20.83 -14.99
CA LYS A 295 -3.71 19.43 -15.25
C LYS A 295 -4.33 18.96 -16.56
N SER A 296 -3.70 17.99 -17.20
CA SER A 296 -4.27 17.27 -18.34
C SER A 296 -3.58 15.93 -18.54
N MET A 297 -4.19 15.05 -19.33
CA MET A 297 -3.61 13.80 -19.81
C MET A 297 -3.49 13.86 -21.33
N ALA A 298 -2.30 13.58 -21.87
CA ALA A 298 -2.12 13.33 -23.29
C ALA A 298 -2.12 11.83 -23.56
N ILE A 299 -3.00 11.39 -24.46
CA ILE A 299 -3.12 10.00 -24.90
C ILE A 299 -3.20 10.00 -26.44
N GLY A 300 -2.17 9.44 -27.08
CA GLY A 300 -1.98 9.61 -28.51
C GLY A 300 -1.83 11.09 -28.89
N SER A 301 -2.60 11.57 -29.85
CA SER A 301 -2.63 12.99 -30.24
C SER A 301 -3.63 13.83 -29.45
N GLN A 302 -4.44 13.21 -28.59
CA GLN A 302 -5.56 13.85 -27.91
C GLN A 302 -5.17 14.28 -26.49
N THR A 303 -5.74 15.39 -26.04
CA THR A 303 -5.58 15.90 -24.66
C THR A 303 -6.92 15.85 -23.95
N TYR A 304 -6.91 15.34 -22.72
CA TYR A 304 -8.05 15.18 -21.83
C TYR A 304 -7.77 15.92 -20.51
N ILE A 305 -8.80 16.40 -19.81
CA ILE A 305 -8.61 17.10 -18.54
C ILE A 305 -8.80 16.12 -17.37
N ASP A 306 -9.99 15.53 -17.27
CA ASP A 306 -10.35 14.69 -16.11
C ASP A 306 -10.55 13.22 -16.48
N GLU A 307 -11.13 12.90 -17.65
CA GLU A 307 -11.41 11.53 -18.04
C GLU A 307 -11.19 11.28 -19.54
N ALA A 308 -10.76 10.06 -19.87
CA ALA A 308 -10.70 9.53 -21.22
C ALA A 308 -11.21 8.09 -21.26
N THR A 309 -11.91 7.72 -22.34
CA THR A 309 -12.21 6.32 -22.66
C THR A 309 -11.40 5.90 -23.87
N VAL A 310 -10.62 4.83 -23.75
CA VAL A 310 -9.70 4.39 -24.81
C VAL A 310 -9.75 2.87 -24.97
N SER A 311 -9.51 2.40 -26.20
CA SER A 311 -9.37 0.97 -26.48
C SER A 311 -7.91 0.63 -26.72
N VAL A 312 -7.44 -0.44 -26.09
CA VAL A 312 -6.07 -0.93 -26.21
C VAL A 312 -6.13 -2.33 -26.81
N GLU A 313 -5.63 -2.49 -28.04
CA GLU A 313 -5.59 -3.79 -28.70
C GLU A 313 -4.71 -4.80 -27.93
N ALA A 314 -4.99 -6.09 -28.10
CA ALA A 314 -4.22 -7.18 -27.50
C ALA A 314 -2.71 -7.03 -27.76
N GLY A 315 -1.90 -7.12 -26.71
CA GLY A 315 -0.44 -6.99 -26.78
C GLY A 315 0.08 -5.59 -27.13
N LYS A 316 -0.79 -4.56 -27.18
CA LYS A 316 -0.37 -3.16 -27.37
C LYS A 316 -0.22 -2.43 -26.05
N THR A 317 0.67 -1.44 -26.08
CA THR A 317 0.94 -0.54 -24.96
C THR A 317 0.23 0.78 -25.18
N LEU A 318 -0.51 1.22 -24.18
CA LEU A 318 -1.08 2.55 -24.07
C LEU A 318 -0.12 3.46 -23.30
N LYS A 319 0.28 4.58 -23.91
CA LYS A 319 1.04 5.63 -23.23
C LYS A 319 0.10 6.74 -22.74
N VAL A 320 0.24 7.12 -21.47
CA VAL A 320 -0.49 8.22 -20.83
C VAL A 320 0.52 9.20 -20.24
N ILE A 321 0.48 10.46 -20.69
CA ILE A 321 1.35 11.52 -20.17
C ILE A 321 0.50 12.49 -19.37
N VAL A 322 0.66 12.49 -18.05
CA VAL A 322 0.01 13.47 -17.16
C VAL A 322 0.84 14.75 -17.19
N ASN A 323 0.24 15.88 -17.54
CA ASN A 323 0.85 17.21 -17.57
C ASN A 323 0.30 18.02 -16.41
N ILE A 324 1.18 18.67 -15.65
CA ILE A 324 0.81 19.51 -14.50
C ILE A 324 1.54 20.84 -14.60
N GLU A 325 0.85 21.94 -14.38
CA GLU A 325 1.42 23.29 -14.28
C GLU A 325 0.90 23.93 -12.99
N PRO A 326 1.76 24.10 -11.96
CA PRO A 326 1.35 24.76 -10.73
C PRO A 326 1.10 26.24 -10.99
N GLY A 327 0.07 26.77 -10.33
CA GLY A 327 -0.26 28.19 -10.30
C GLY A 327 0.53 28.95 -9.23
N ILE A 328 0.14 30.19 -8.99
CA ILE A 328 0.79 31.07 -7.99
C ILE A 328 0.42 30.75 -6.55
N THR A 329 -0.64 29.96 -6.31
CA THR A 329 -1.07 29.58 -4.96
C THR A 329 -0.11 28.53 -4.42
N PRO A 330 0.61 28.79 -3.32
CA PRO A 330 1.44 27.78 -2.67
C PRO A 330 0.61 26.58 -2.24
N ALA A 331 1.07 25.37 -2.59
CA ALA A 331 0.42 24.14 -2.17
C ALA A 331 1.34 22.93 -2.36
N VAL A 332 0.97 21.86 -1.69
CA VAL A 332 1.26 20.49 -2.09
C VAL A 332 -0.02 19.94 -2.69
N SER A 333 0.04 19.33 -3.86
CA SER A 333 -1.11 18.71 -4.49
C SER A 333 -0.84 17.26 -4.85
N THR A 334 -1.82 16.41 -4.54
CA THR A 334 -1.90 15.02 -4.93
C THR A 334 -2.70 14.88 -6.21
N TYR A 335 -2.17 14.10 -7.14
CA TYR A 335 -2.82 13.68 -8.37
C TYR A 335 -2.96 12.17 -8.36
N THR A 336 -4.14 11.67 -8.69
CA THR A 336 -4.40 10.22 -8.82
C THR A 336 -4.84 9.91 -10.24
N LEU A 337 -4.01 9.14 -10.95
CA LEU A 337 -4.33 8.56 -12.24
C LEU A 337 -4.89 7.15 -12.02
N GLY A 338 -6.21 7.03 -12.13
CA GLY A 338 -6.92 5.75 -12.04
C GLY A 338 -7.16 5.16 -13.43
N VAL A 339 -6.79 3.90 -13.63
CA VAL A 339 -7.06 3.12 -14.85
C VAL A 339 -8.03 2.01 -14.52
N TYR A 340 -9.23 2.10 -15.09
CA TYR A 340 -10.35 1.21 -14.84
C TYR A 340 -10.61 0.36 -16.08
N SER A 341 -10.81 -0.94 -15.89
CA SER A 341 -11.36 -1.79 -16.95
C SER A 341 -12.83 -1.41 -17.16
N ALA A 342 -13.16 -0.92 -18.35
CA ALA A 342 -14.55 -0.75 -18.77
C ALA A 342 -15.16 -2.08 -19.24
N THR A 343 -14.33 -3.06 -19.61
CA THR A 343 -14.76 -4.42 -19.98
C THR A 343 -15.21 -5.23 -18.76
N ASN A 344 -14.49 -5.14 -17.64
CA ASN A 344 -14.77 -5.84 -16.40
C ASN A 344 -14.66 -4.89 -15.20
N PRO A 345 -15.77 -4.22 -14.82
CA PRO A 345 -15.79 -3.25 -13.73
C PRO A 345 -15.48 -3.83 -12.33
N ASN A 346 -15.47 -5.16 -12.17
CA ASN A 346 -15.19 -5.82 -10.89
C ASN A 346 -13.69 -5.97 -10.58
N ILE A 347 -12.84 -5.72 -11.58
CA ILE A 347 -11.39 -5.68 -11.42
C ILE A 347 -10.99 -4.39 -10.72
N ALA A 348 -10.12 -4.51 -9.71
CA ALA A 348 -9.61 -3.35 -9.02
C ALA A 348 -8.84 -2.41 -9.97
N PRO A 349 -9.06 -1.09 -9.91
CA PRO A 349 -8.35 -0.16 -10.77
C PRO A 349 -6.86 -0.10 -10.42
N ILE A 350 -6.05 0.22 -11.43
CA ILE A 350 -4.65 0.62 -11.19
C ILE A 350 -4.68 2.10 -10.77
N ASN A 351 -4.24 2.40 -9.56
CA ASN A 351 -4.14 3.77 -9.06
C ASN A 351 -2.68 4.19 -8.98
N ASN A 352 -2.31 5.22 -9.73
CA ASN A 352 -0.98 5.84 -9.62
C ASN A 352 -1.11 7.21 -8.97
N ARG A 353 -0.43 7.40 -7.83
CA ARG A 353 -0.33 8.70 -7.16
C ARG A 353 0.94 9.41 -7.60
N MET A 354 0.83 10.71 -7.80
CA MET A 354 1.94 11.61 -8.07
C MET A 354 1.66 12.96 -7.41
N TYR A 355 2.70 13.72 -7.11
CA TYR A 355 2.63 14.87 -6.24
C TYR A 355 3.41 16.04 -6.84
N VAL A 356 2.86 17.24 -6.71
CA VAL A 356 3.55 18.48 -7.06
C VAL A 356 3.56 19.41 -5.86
N ILE A 357 4.75 19.86 -5.49
CA ILE A 357 5.00 20.89 -4.48
C ILE A 357 5.31 22.19 -5.24
N SER A 358 4.73 23.31 -4.83
CA SER A 358 5.07 24.61 -5.42
C SER A 358 4.87 25.73 -4.41
N GLY A 359 5.88 26.59 -4.29
CA GLY A 359 5.78 27.89 -3.61
C GLY A 359 5.68 27.85 -2.08
N ILE A 360 5.90 26.69 -1.44
CA ILE A 360 5.84 26.55 0.02
C ILE A 360 7.24 26.55 0.64
N SER A 361 7.34 27.04 1.88
CA SER A 361 8.48 26.89 2.79
C SER A 361 8.14 26.02 4.00
N ASP A 362 6.85 25.81 4.27
CA ASP A 362 6.33 25.16 5.46
C ASP A 362 5.44 23.98 5.04
N LEU A 363 5.79 22.79 5.47
CA LEU A 363 5.04 21.57 5.14
C LEU A 363 4.38 21.02 6.40
N VAL A 364 3.04 21.03 6.43
CA VAL A 364 2.27 20.31 7.43
C VAL A 364 2.08 18.88 6.96
N VAL A 365 2.56 17.93 7.75
CA VAL A 365 2.48 16.49 7.45
C VAL A 365 1.48 15.89 8.42
N HIS A 366 0.37 15.38 7.90
CA HIS A 366 -0.66 14.71 8.69
C HIS A 366 -0.42 13.22 8.70
N ASN A 367 -0.48 12.62 9.89
CA ASN A 367 -0.43 11.18 9.95
C ASN A 367 -1.66 10.56 9.26
N SER A 368 -1.45 9.57 8.38
CA SER A 368 -2.52 8.98 7.57
C SER A 368 -3.38 8.00 8.35
N SER A 369 -2.82 7.37 9.39
CA SER A 369 -3.55 6.44 10.24
C SER A 369 -4.70 7.12 10.97
N ALA A 370 -5.80 6.38 11.13
CA ALA A 370 -6.91 6.83 11.95
C ALA A 370 -6.47 7.03 13.40
N THR A 371 -7.21 7.86 14.12
CA THR A 371 -7.02 8.04 15.56
C THR A 371 -7.33 6.75 16.32
N GLY A 372 -6.84 6.60 17.55
CA GLY A 372 -7.00 5.38 18.36
C GLY A 372 -8.45 4.95 18.61
N ASP A 373 -9.44 5.83 18.41
CA ASP A 373 -10.87 5.49 18.45
C ASP A 373 -11.46 5.08 17.07
N GLY A 374 -10.66 5.15 16.02
CA GLY A 374 -11.00 4.85 14.62
C GLY A 374 -11.96 5.84 13.96
N LYS A 375 -12.27 6.99 14.59
CA LYS A 375 -13.35 7.88 14.12
C LYS A 375 -12.87 9.07 13.30
N LYS A 376 -11.61 9.46 13.44
CA LYS A 376 -11.03 10.65 12.82
C LYS A 376 -9.66 10.34 12.26
N HIS A 377 -9.15 11.25 11.45
CA HIS A 377 -7.76 11.25 11.00
C HIS A 377 -7.07 12.54 11.44
N PRO A 378 -5.76 12.54 11.71
CA PRO A 378 -4.98 13.74 12.02
C PRO A 378 -5.25 14.95 11.10
N ILE A 379 -5.53 14.71 9.81
CA ILE A 379 -5.91 15.75 8.85
C ILE A 379 -7.21 16.51 9.20
N ASP A 380 -8.10 15.93 10.01
CA ASP A 380 -9.31 16.58 10.51
C ASP A 380 -9.00 17.81 11.39
N TRP A 381 -7.76 17.90 11.88
CA TRP A 381 -7.23 19.05 12.63
C TRP A 381 -6.33 19.98 11.80
N LYS A 382 -6.43 19.96 10.46
CA LYS A 382 -5.65 20.87 9.62
C LYS A 382 -5.94 22.35 9.92
N THR A 383 -7.16 22.70 10.33
CA THR A 383 -7.56 24.10 10.53
C THR A 383 -6.81 24.77 11.67
N GLN A 384 -6.37 24.00 12.67
CA GLN A 384 -5.54 24.52 13.76
C GLN A 384 -4.16 24.99 13.25
N TYR A 385 -3.61 24.29 12.25
CA TYR A 385 -2.38 24.71 11.58
C TYR A 385 -2.64 25.93 10.68
N ASP A 386 -3.71 25.90 9.88
CA ASP A 386 -4.13 27.03 9.05
C ASP A 386 -4.25 28.32 9.89
N GLU A 387 -4.92 28.25 11.04
CA GLU A 387 -5.07 29.35 12.00
C GLU A 387 -3.73 29.81 12.58
N GLY A 388 -2.84 28.88 12.95
CA GLY A 388 -1.50 29.19 13.43
C GLY A 388 -0.67 29.98 12.41
N PHE A 389 -0.66 29.55 11.15
CA PHE A 389 -0.01 30.29 10.08
C PHE A 389 -0.64 31.65 9.86
N ASN A 390 -1.98 31.74 9.86
CA ASN A 390 -2.67 33.02 9.70
C ASN A 390 -2.29 34.02 10.82
N ILE A 391 -2.20 33.58 12.08
CA ILE A 391 -1.74 34.41 13.20
C ILE A 391 -0.29 34.88 13.00
N ALA A 392 0.55 34.00 12.46
CA ALA A 392 1.95 34.30 12.15
C ALA A 392 2.15 35.10 10.85
N ASN A 393 1.08 35.42 10.11
CA ASN A 393 1.12 35.95 8.73
C ASN A 393 1.90 35.05 7.74
N GLY A 394 1.91 33.73 7.98
CA GLY A 394 2.46 32.72 7.08
C GLY A 394 1.56 32.52 5.87
N THR A 395 2.15 32.58 4.67
CA THR A 395 1.42 32.45 3.39
C THR A 395 1.98 31.37 2.46
N THR A 396 3.10 30.75 2.85
CA THR A 396 3.86 29.79 2.05
C THR A 396 3.86 28.42 2.69
N PHE A 397 2.66 27.91 3.01
CA PHE A 397 2.49 26.59 3.62
C PHE A 397 1.65 25.66 2.75
N GLY A 398 1.83 24.36 2.93
CA GLY A 398 1.04 23.32 2.28
C GLY A 398 0.84 22.10 3.17
N HIS A 399 -0.15 21.29 2.85
CA HIS A 399 -0.51 20.09 3.61
C HIS A 399 -0.22 18.84 2.80
N GLY A 400 0.32 17.82 3.46
CA GLY A 400 0.52 16.50 2.87
C GLY A 400 0.45 15.40 3.92
N THR A 401 0.73 14.17 3.49
CA THR A 401 0.88 13.01 4.38
C THR A 401 2.34 12.59 4.45
N GLU A 402 2.66 11.64 5.32
CA GLU A 402 4.00 11.06 5.48
C GLU A 402 4.47 10.45 4.18
N SER A 403 3.58 9.81 3.42
CA SER A 403 3.91 9.26 2.09
C SER A 403 4.42 10.33 1.14
N ILE A 404 3.89 11.55 1.20
CA ILE A 404 4.38 12.66 0.37
C ILE A 404 5.75 13.11 0.86
N LEU A 405 5.94 13.27 2.17
CA LEU A 405 7.21 13.69 2.75
C LEU A 405 8.33 12.69 2.41
N ILE A 406 8.09 11.40 2.66
CA ILE A 406 9.05 10.31 2.38
C ILE A 406 9.44 10.32 0.90
N ASN A 407 8.45 10.36 0.00
CA ASN A 407 8.73 10.42 -1.43
C ASN A 407 9.41 11.73 -1.83
N ALA A 408 9.09 12.87 -1.20
CA ALA A 408 9.70 14.15 -1.50
C ALA A 408 11.19 14.17 -1.13
N VAL A 409 11.58 13.58 0.00
CA VAL A 409 12.99 13.42 0.38
C VAL A 409 13.69 12.47 -0.60
N LYS A 410 13.09 11.30 -0.89
CA LYS A 410 13.62 10.32 -1.85
C LYS A 410 13.84 10.91 -3.25
N ASP A 411 12.88 11.70 -3.72
CA ASP A 411 12.88 12.34 -5.04
C ASP A 411 13.65 13.67 -5.08
N LYS A 412 14.27 14.07 -3.96
CA LYS A 412 15.02 15.34 -3.83
C LYS A 412 14.17 16.57 -4.14
N ALA A 413 12.89 16.53 -3.76
CA ALA A 413 11.89 17.56 -3.97
C ALA A 413 11.69 18.49 -2.74
N MET A 414 12.64 18.50 -1.80
CA MET A 414 12.54 19.32 -0.58
C MET A 414 13.15 20.73 -0.70
N ASP A 415 13.60 21.14 -1.90
CA ASP A 415 14.20 22.46 -2.10
C ASP A 415 13.25 23.60 -1.68
N GLY A 416 13.76 24.57 -0.94
CA GLY A 416 12.97 25.68 -0.39
C GLY A 416 12.10 25.35 0.83
N ILE A 417 11.91 24.08 1.19
CA ILE A 417 11.21 23.68 2.42
C ILE A 417 12.14 23.87 3.62
N LYS A 418 11.68 24.61 4.63
CA LYS A 418 12.45 24.99 5.83
C LYS A 418 11.88 24.41 7.11
N HIS A 419 10.59 24.14 7.14
CA HIS A 419 9.88 23.70 8.33
C HIS A 419 8.97 22.53 8.01
N ILE A 420 9.03 21.48 8.83
CA ILE A 420 8.06 20.38 8.85
C ILE A 420 7.28 20.47 10.16
N TYR A 421 5.96 20.46 10.03
CA TYR A 421 5.00 20.40 11.12
C TYR A 421 4.29 19.04 11.05
N PHE A 422 4.79 18.07 11.80
CA PHE A 422 4.21 16.73 11.82
C PHE A 422 3.06 16.64 12.83
N ASN A 423 1.86 16.54 12.30
CA ASN A 423 0.64 16.25 13.03
C ASN A 423 0.48 14.73 13.16
N ALA A 424 1.09 14.16 14.20
CA ALA A 424 0.96 12.75 14.55
C ALA A 424 -0.47 12.38 14.97
N GLY A 425 -1.20 13.32 15.59
CA GLY A 425 -2.49 13.05 16.22
C GLY A 425 -2.41 11.97 17.32
N TRP A 426 -3.49 11.22 17.53
CA TRP A 426 -3.52 10.05 18.43
C TRP A 426 -3.48 8.77 17.60
N SER A 427 -2.35 8.50 16.93
CA SER A 427 -2.17 7.41 15.98
C SER A 427 -1.05 6.47 16.42
N PHE A 428 -1.12 5.20 16.01
CA PHE A 428 -0.18 4.17 16.41
C PHE A 428 0.22 3.26 15.23
N PRO A 429 1.52 3.14 14.89
CA PRO A 429 2.63 3.95 15.40
C PRO A 429 2.53 5.40 14.92
N ALA A 430 2.77 6.36 15.83
CA ALA A 430 2.87 7.78 15.46
C ALA A 430 4.11 8.05 14.59
N LEU A 431 5.22 7.38 14.90
CA LEU A 431 6.51 7.49 14.21
C LEU A 431 6.97 6.10 13.76
N THR A 432 6.91 5.83 12.45
CA THR A 432 7.51 4.63 11.86
C THR A 432 9.03 4.82 11.73
N SER A 433 9.78 3.72 11.56
CA SER A 433 11.23 3.80 11.32
C SER A 433 11.59 4.63 10.08
N GLU A 434 10.83 4.46 8.99
CA GLU A 434 11.03 5.18 7.73
C GLU A 434 10.75 6.68 7.87
N LEU A 435 9.65 7.05 8.52
CA LEU A 435 9.32 8.44 8.80
C LEU A 435 10.35 9.09 9.72
N SER A 436 10.78 8.38 10.77
CA SER A 436 11.76 8.89 11.73
C SER A 436 13.11 9.18 11.06
N THR A 437 13.56 8.26 10.21
CA THR A 437 14.77 8.44 9.38
C THR A 437 14.62 9.62 8.43
N THR A 438 13.46 9.78 7.81
CA THR A 438 13.16 10.87 6.87
C THR A 438 13.19 12.23 7.57
N LEU A 439 12.54 12.34 8.73
CA LEU A 439 12.54 13.55 9.57
C LEU A 439 13.96 13.87 10.05
N LYS A 440 14.71 12.88 10.55
CA LYS A 440 16.10 13.08 10.99
C LYS A 440 16.97 13.63 9.85
N THR A 441 16.91 13.02 8.66
CA THR A 441 17.67 13.47 7.48
C THR A 441 17.35 14.92 7.11
N PHE A 442 16.08 15.32 7.20
CA PHE A 442 15.67 16.70 6.94
C PHE A 442 16.24 17.68 7.99
N ALA A 443 16.18 17.34 9.28
CA ALA A 443 16.75 18.17 10.33
C ALA A 443 18.28 18.32 10.23
N GLU A 444 19.00 17.23 9.95
CA GLU A 444 20.45 17.25 9.75
C GLU A 444 20.87 18.09 8.55
N SER A 445 19.96 18.28 7.58
CA SER A 445 20.15 19.18 6.44
C SER A 445 19.85 20.66 6.77
N GLY A 446 19.56 20.99 8.04
CA GLY A 446 19.27 22.34 8.53
C GLY A 446 17.78 22.71 8.55
N GLY A 447 16.89 21.75 8.32
CA GLY A 447 15.45 21.93 8.44
C GLY A 447 14.97 21.97 9.89
N ASN A 448 13.82 22.60 10.13
CA ASN A 448 13.21 22.66 11.46
C ASN A 448 12.02 21.70 11.55
N ILE A 449 11.85 21.05 12.69
CA ILE A 449 10.77 20.07 12.89
C ILE A 449 9.98 20.41 14.14
N MET A 450 8.66 20.38 14.01
CA MET A 450 7.72 20.35 15.11
C MET A 450 6.89 19.07 15.00
N ILE A 451 6.75 18.33 16.10
CA ILE A 451 5.85 17.17 16.19
C ILE A 451 4.76 17.49 17.21
N SER A 452 3.50 17.27 16.84
CA SER A 452 2.36 17.38 17.75
C SER A 452 1.49 16.13 17.68
N GLY A 453 1.09 15.60 18.84
CA GLY A 453 0.18 14.46 18.93
C GLY A 453 -0.01 14.03 20.38
N GLN A 454 -0.82 13.00 20.56
CA GLN A 454 -1.01 12.32 21.84
C GLN A 454 -0.22 11.00 21.82
N ASP A 455 0.35 10.62 22.96
CA ASP A 455 1.08 9.36 23.19
C ASP A 455 2.28 9.10 22.24
N VAL A 456 2.80 10.15 21.58
CA VAL A 456 3.95 10.03 20.65
C VAL A 456 5.20 9.54 21.38
N ALA A 457 5.52 10.15 22.53
CA ALA A 457 6.68 9.76 23.33
C ALA A 457 6.47 8.38 23.99
N TRP A 458 5.26 8.10 24.51
CA TRP A 458 4.91 6.78 25.02
C TRP A 458 5.15 5.70 23.96
N ALA A 459 4.59 5.87 22.76
CA ALA A 459 4.73 4.92 21.65
C ALA A 459 6.20 4.72 21.25
N THR A 460 7.03 5.76 21.40
CA THR A 460 8.46 5.74 21.04
C THR A 460 9.33 5.03 22.10
N PHE A 461 9.05 5.22 23.38
CA PHE A 461 9.98 4.86 24.47
C PHE A 461 9.49 3.80 25.45
N ASP A 462 8.18 3.71 25.73
CA ASP A 462 7.68 2.79 26.75
C ASP A 462 7.74 1.35 26.23
N GLN A 463 8.63 0.52 26.77
CA GLN A 463 8.79 -0.88 26.35
C GLN A 463 7.92 -1.88 27.17
N GLY A 464 6.84 -1.41 27.79
CA GLY A 464 5.88 -2.26 28.49
C GLY A 464 5.21 -3.31 27.58
N THR A 465 4.66 -4.38 28.16
CA THR A 465 4.04 -5.51 27.43
C THR A 465 2.88 -5.13 26.48
N SER A 466 2.35 -3.92 26.60
CA SER A 466 1.26 -3.40 25.76
C SER A 466 1.72 -2.50 24.61
N ASN A 467 2.97 -2.00 24.60
CA ASN A 467 3.48 -1.16 23.52
C ASN A 467 4.31 -2.01 22.54
N THR A 468 3.87 -2.06 21.29
CA THR A 468 4.57 -2.76 20.19
C THR A 468 5.09 -1.79 19.12
N TYR A 469 5.03 -0.49 19.38
CA TYR A 469 5.31 0.59 18.42
C TYR A 469 6.71 1.20 18.56
N ALA A 470 7.40 0.90 19.67
CA ALA A 470 8.74 1.41 19.94
C ALA A 470 9.74 0.92 18.87
N ASN A 471 10.52 1.85 18.31
CA ASN A 471 11.57 1.56 17.33
C ASN A 471 12.79 2.45 17.57
N GLU A 472 13.97 1.95 17.19
CA GLU A 472 15.25 2.60 17.44
C GLU A 472 15.38 3.93 16.70
N GLU A 473 14.86 4.03 15.47
CA GLU A 473 14.94 5.24 14.66
C GLU A 473 14.11 6.39 15.25
N ALA A 474 12.93 6.11 15.82
CA ALA A 474 12.11 7.10 16.50
C ALA A 474 12.78 7.59 17.80
N GLN A 475 13.41 6.69 18.55
CA GLN A 475 14.17 7.03 19.77
C GLN A 475 15.39 7.88 19.44
N ASP A 476 16.09 7.55 18.37
CA ASP A 476 17.25 8.30 17.87
C ASP A 476 16.84 9.70 17.37
N LEU A 477 15.76 9.84 16.60
CA LEU A 477 15.19 11.15 16.23
C LEU A 477 14.85 11.97 17.49
N ALA A 478 14.12 11.38 18.44
CA ALA A 478 13.67 12.07 19.63
C ALA A 478 14.86 12.54 20.51
N THR A 479 15.87 11.68 20.72
CA THR A 479 17.00 12.00 21.60
C THR A 479 18.06 12.85 20.93
N GLN A 480 18.47 12.52 19.69
CA GLN A 480 19.61 13.18 19.02
C GLN A 480 19.23 14.49 18.32
N ILE A 481 18.00 14.60 17.80
CA ILE A 481 17.55 15.79 17.06
C ILE A 481 16.68 16.67 17.95
N MET A 482 15.69 16.09 18.62
CA MET A 482 14.72 16.87 19.39
C MET A 482 15.14 17.14 20.83
N GLY A 483 16.14 16.41 21.35
CA GLY A 483 16.59 16.54 22.74
C GLY A 483 15.52 16.14 23.76
N VAL A 484 14.67 15.17 23.42
CA VAL A 484 13.56 14.71 24.26
C VAL A 484 14.01 13.53 25.11
N ASP A 485 13.82 13.66 26.42
CA ASP A 485 13.88 12.56 27.39
C ASP A 485 12.47 12.12 27.80
N TYR A 486 12.19 10.80 27.71
CA TYR A 486 10.94 10.22 28.20
C TYR A 486 11.08 9.78 29.66
N VAL A 487 10.10 10.16 30.50
CA VAL A 487 10.13 9.92 31.95
C VAL A 487 9.11 8.86 32.39
N ASP A 488 7.83 9.08 32.08
CA ASP A 488 6.71 8.18 32.39
C ASP A 488 5.55 8.44 31.42
N ASP A 489 4.44 7.69 31.55
CA ASP A 489 3.19 7.86 30.76
C ASP A 489 2.20 8.88 31.38
N GLY A 490 2.63 9.60 32.42
CA GLY A 490 1.99 10.83 32.83
C GLY A 490 0.69 10.59 33.59
N ALA A 491 -0.10 11.64 33.76
CA ALA A 491 -1.36 11.57 34.49
C ALA A 491 -2.42 12.50 33.91
N SER A 492 -3.69 12.10 34.01
CA SER A 492 -4.85 12.85 33.49
C SER A 492 -5.02 14.23 34.11
N THR A 493 -4.32 14.52 35.21
CA THR A 493 -4.29 15.82 35.89
C THR A 493 -3.34 16.84 35.25
N LEU A 494 -2.47 16.41 34.32
CA LEU A 494 -1.51 17.28 33.63
C LEU A 494 -2.15 17.97 32.42
N THR A 495 -2.81 19.10 32.66
CA THR A 495 -3.60 19.82 31.64
C THR A 495 -2.96 21.11 31.12
N LYS A 496 -1.71 21.39 31.50
CA LYS A 496 -1.05 22.67 31.22
C LYS A 496 0.37 22.50 30.75
N PHE A 497 0.74 23.24 29.70
CA PHE A 497 2.14 23.48 29.37
C PHE A 497 2.73 24.44 30.40
N THR A 498 3.82 24.03 31.04
CA THR A 498 4.55 24.86 32.01
C THR A 498 6.00 24.95 31.56
N PRO A 499 6.46 26.11 31.04
CA PRO A 499 7.82 26.25 30.55
C PRO A 499 8.82 26.18 31.70
N VAL A 500 9.97 25.57 31.43
CA VAL A 500 11.11 25.59 32.35
C VAL A 500 11.71 26.99 32.31
N LYS A 501 11.66 27.73 33.43
CA LYS A 501 12.04 29.16 33.47
C LYS A 501 13.50 29.45 33.10
N THR A 502 14.37 28.46 33.19
CA THR A 502 15.77 28.55 32.77
C THR A 502 15.98 28.23 31.28
N ASP A 503 14.95 27.76 30.58
CA ASP A 503 15.03 27.46 29.15
C ASP A 503 15.16 28.74 28.33
N GLY A 504 16.09 28.73 27.37
CA GLY A 504 16.43 29.92 26.58
C GLY A 504 15.38 30.29 25.51
N LEU A 505 14.50 29.37 25.14
CA LEU A 505 13.48 29.55 24.11
C LEU A 505 12.11 29.79 24.73
N PHE A 506 11.70 28.91 25.65
CA PHE A 506 10.36 28.90 26.24
C PHE A 506 10.32 29.46 27.66
N GLY A 507 11.45 29.73 28.32
CA GLY A 507 11.46 30.16 29.73
C GLY A 507 10.67 31.44 30.02
N ASN A 508 10.53 32.32 29.02
CA ASN A 508 9.73 33.54 29.13
C ASN A 508 8.24 33.35 28.81
N GLU A 509 7.84 32.19 28.30
CA GLU A 509 6.45 31.93 27.94
C GLU A 509 5.54 31.83 29.18
N LEU A 510 4.27 32.17 28.96
CA LEU A 510 3.23 32.00 29.97
C LEU A 510 2.75 30.56 29.99
N GLN A 511 2.34 30.10 31.17
CA GLN A 511 1.64 28.83 31.29
C GLN A 511 0.37 28.86 30.44
N SER A 512 0.13 27.83 29.64
CA SER A 512 -1.05 27.72 28.79
C SER A 512 -1.79 26.41 29.05
N ASN A 513 -3.12 26.43 28.86
CA ASN A 513 -3.92 25.22 28.92
C ASN A 513 -3.75 24.43 27.62
N LEU A 514 -3.73 23.11 27.75
CA LEU A 514 -3.71 22.20 26.60
C LEU A 514 -5.14 21.82 26.23
N THR A 515 -5.44 21.80 24.93
CA THR A 515 -6.76 21.39 24.42
C THR A 515 -6.78 19.87 24.24
N ALA A 516 -7.74 19.20 24.88
CA ALA A 516 -7.94 17.76 24.75
C ALA A 516 -8.76 17.45 23.48
N TYR A 517 -8.10 16.99 22.42
CA TYR A 517 -8.74 16.73 21.12
C TYR A 517 -9.27 15.31 20.93
N TYR A 518 -8.77 14.32 21.68
CA TYR A 518 -9.05 12.90 21.44
C TYR A 518 -9.95 12.31 22.53
N THR A 519 -9.45 12.04 23.74
CA THR A 519 -10.28 11.48 24.83
C THR A 519 -9.76 11.75 26.24
N SER A 520 -8.48 12.06 26.44
CA SER A 520 -7.86 12.30 27.76
C SER A 520 -6.69 13.28 27.70
N THR A 521 -6.42 13.97 28.80
CA THR A 521 -5.31 14.91 28.97
C THR A 521 -4.06 14.19 29.49
N TYR A 522 -3.35 13.47 28.62
CA TYR A 522 -2.00 13.02 28.92
C TYR A 522 -1.03 13.88 28.10
N PHE A 523 -0.18 14.68 28.75
CA PHE A 523 0.91 15.37 28.08
C PHE A 523 2.18 15.38 28.91
N PHE A 524 3.31 15.26 28.21
CA PHE A 524 4.65 15.16 28.76
C PHE A 524 5.43 16.46 28.61
N ARG A 525 6.21 16.75 29.64
CA ARG A 525 7.10 17.89 29.73
C ARG A 525 8.33 17.65 28.83
N ILE A 526 8.57 18.53 27.87
CA ILE A 526 9.94 18.76 27.37
C ILE A 526 10.65 19.50 28.52
N VAL A 527 11.66 18.87 29.12
CA VAL A 527 12.46 19.48 30.20
C VAL A 527 13.54 20.36 29.59
#